data_AF-A0A838VUV2-F1
#
_entry.id   AF-A0A838VUV2-F1
#
_cell.length_a   1.000
_cell.length_b   1.000
_cell.length_c   1.000
_cell.angle_alpha   90.00
_cell.angle_beta   90.00
_cell.angle_gamma   90.00
#
_symmetry.space_group_name_H-M   'P 1'
#
loop_
_entity.id
_entity.type
_entity.pdbx_description
1 polymer ?
#
loop_
_entity_poly.entity_id
_entity_poly.type
_entity_poly.pdbx_seq_one_letter_code
_entity_poly.pdbx_strand_id
1 'polypeptide(L)'
;MGVFYKCRQVVIAAFSLSVLFYSQAAPAAVSLPLRTKKGMVVSANPLASEAGISMLRKGGNAVDAAVATALAISVVEPFSAGIGGGGFLLMHSSS
;
A
#
# COMPACT_ATOMS: atom_id res chain seq x y z
N MET A 1 56.85 12.27 -13.44
CA MET A 1 55.90 11.30 -12.85
C MET A 1 54.87 11.90 -11.85
N GLY A 2 54.61 13.21 -11.77
CA GLY A 2 53.66 13.76 -10.77
C GLY A 2 52.20 13.94 -11.22
N VAL A 3 51.98 14.16 -12.53
CA VAL A 3 50.66 14.55 -13.08
C VAL A 3 49.67 13.38 -13.15
N PHE A 4 50.15 12.18 -13.47
CA PHE A 4 49.31 10.97 -13.56
C PHE A 4 48.77 10.51 -12.19
N TYR A 5 49.53 10.69 -11.11
CA TYR A 5 49.07 10.35 -9.76
C TYR A 5 47.97 11.30 -9.25
N LYS A 6 48.00 12.57 -9.66
CA LYS A 6 47.01 13.58 -9.26
C LYS A 6 45.66 13.35 -9.94
N CYS A 7 45.65 12.94 -11.21
CA CYS A 7 44.42 12.58 -11.93
C CYS A 7 43.75 11.32 -11.35
N ARG A 8 44.55 10.29 -11.01
CA ARG A 8 44.05 9.06 -10.36
C ARG A 8 43.42 9.33 -8.99
N GLN A 9 44.02 10.21 -8.18
CA GLN A 9 43.49 10.59 -6.87
C GLN A 9 42.17 11.36 -6.96
N VAL A 10 42.02 12.25 -7.94
CA VAL A 10 40.77 13.01 -8.14
C VAL A 10 39.62 12.10 -8.58
N VAL A 11 39.88 11.15 -9.48
CA VAL A 11 38.86 10.18 -9.94
C VAL A 11 38.41 9.28 -8.79
N ILE A 12 39.35 8.78 -7.97
CA ILE A 12 39.01 7.96 -6.80
C ILE A 12 38.23 8.78 -5.76
N ALA A 13 38.63 10.02 -5.49
CA ALA A 13 37.91 10.88 -4.54
C ALA A 13 36.49 11.21 -5.02
N ALA A 14 36.30 11.50 -6.31
CA ALA A 14 34.99 11.77 -6.89
C ALA A 14 34.09 10.53 -6.87
N PHE A 15 34.64 9.34 -7.14
CA PHE A 15 33.92 8.07 -7.06
C PHE A 15 33.56 7.69 -5.63
N SER A 16 34.46 7.86 -4.67
CA SER A 16 34.16 7.65 -3.26
C SER A 16 33.10 8.63 -2.76
N LEU A 17 33.17 9.89 -3.19
CA LEU A 17 32.20 10.91 -2.80
C LEU A 17 30.81 10.63 -3.38
N SER A 18 30.72 10.17 -4.64
CA SER A 18 29.43 9.79 -5.24
C SER A 18 28.81 8.57 -4.56
N VAL A 19 29.62 7.57 -4.16
CA VAL A 19 29.17 6.41 -3.37
C VAL A 19 28.63 6.82 -2.00
N LEU A 20 29.33 7.74 -1.31
CA LEU A 20 28.88 8.29 -0.03
C LEU A 20 27.56 9.06 -0.14
N PHE A 21 27.36 9.82 -1.23
CA PHE A 21 26.09 10.51 -1.51
C PHE A 21 24.95 9.53 -1.85
N TYR A 22 25.24 8.43 -2.55
CA TYR A 22 24.23 7.42 -2.89
C TYR A 22 23.73 6.66 -1.65
N SER A 23 24.60 6.44 -0.67
CA SER A 23 24.27 5.71 0.57
C SER A 23 23.32 6.47 1.51
N GLN A 24 23.26 7.80 1.41
CA GLN A 24 22.41 8.65 2.27
C GLN A 24 20.96 8.78 1.76
N ALA A 25 20.61 8.19 0.62
CA ALA A 25 19.35 8.45 -0.10
C ALA A 25 18.23 7.39 0.11
N ALA A 26 18.18 6.72 1.26
CA ALA A 26 17.06 5.82 1.57
C ALA A 26 16.56 5.99 3.00
N PRO A 27 15.68 6.97 3.28
CA PRO A 27 14.79 6.85 4.43
C PRO A 27 13.81 5.72 4.13
N ALA A 28 14.05 4.54 4.68
CA ALA A 28 13.05 3.49 4.80
C ALA A 28 11.99 3.97 5.81
N ALA A 29 11.06 4.82 5.37
CA ALA A 29 9.97 5.30 6.19
C ALA A 29 9.04 4.12 6.52
N VAL A 30 9.12 3.63 7.75
CA VAL A 30 8.22 2.59 8.26
C VAL A 30 6.86 3.24 8.54
N SER A 31 5.85 2.92 7.73
CA SER A 31 4.47 3.32 8.01
C SER A 31 3.94 2.50 9.20
N LEU A 32 3.51 3.18 10.27
CA LEU A 32 2.86 2.51 11.39
C LEU A 32 1.50 1.93 10.95
N PRO A 33 1.09 0.76 11.48
CA PRO A 33 -0.19 0.18 11.15
C PRO A 33 -1.34 1.07 11.66
N LEU A 34 -2.33 1.31 10.79
CA LEU A 34 -3.55 2.03 11.17
C LEU A 34 -4.37 1.19 12.16
N ARG A 35 -4.93 1.85 13.17
CA ARG A 35 -5.78 1.23 14.20
C ARG A 35 -7.05 2.04 14.41
N THR A 36 -8.16 1.36 14.65
CA THR A 36 -9.46 1.99 14.95
C THR A 36 -10.31 1.09 15.83
N LYS A 37 -11.17 1.68 16.67
CA LYS A 37 -12.14 0.97 17.50
C LYS A 37 -13.55 0.93 16.89
N LYS A 38 -13.79 1.66 15.79
CA LYS A 38 -15.14 1.82 15.21
C LYS A 38 -15.44 0.79 14.12
N GLY A 39 -14.47 0.55 13.24
CA GLY A 39 -14.60 -0.31 12.06
C GLY A 39 -13.57 0.08 11.00
N MET A 40 -13.13 -0.91 10.22
CA MET A 40 -12.14 -0.74 9.16
C MET A 40 -12.58 -1.58 7.94
N VAL A 41 -12.40 -1.03 6.75
CA VAL A 41 -12.57 -1.73 5.48
C VAL A 41 -11.28 -1.57 4.70
N VAL A 42 -10.75 -2.66 4.17
CA VAL A 42 -9.52 -2.69 3.38
C VAL A 42 -9.79 -3.46 2.10
N SER A 43 -9.43 -2.89 0.96
CA SER A 43 -9.48 -3.56 -0.35
C SER A 43 -8.40 -3.00 -1.27
N ALA A 44 -8.19 -3.63 -2.43
CA ALA A 44 -7.18 -3.23 -3.40
C ALA A 44 -7.44 -1.85 -4.01
N ASN A 45 -8.72 -1.44 -4.12
CA ASN A 45 -9.11 -0.15 -4.65
C ASN A 45 -9.68 0.78 -3.55
N PRO A 46 -9.24 2.05 -3.47
CA PRO A 46 -9.76 2.99 -2.46
C PRO A 46 -11.27 3.22 -2.57
N LEU A 47 -11.84 3.25 -3.78
CA LEU A 47 -13.29 3.45 -3.98
C LEU A 47 -14.12 2.26 -3.47
N ALA A 48 -13.59 1.05 -3.57
CA ALA A 48 -14.24 -0.13 -2.99
C ALA A 48 -14.22 -0.09 -1.46
N SER A 49 -13.10 0.33 -0.86
CA SER A 49 -12.99 0.55 0.58
C SER A 49 -13.97 1.62 1.06
N GLU A 50 -14.13 2.70 0.29
CA GLU A 50 -15.07 3.80 0.59
C GLU A 50 -16.54 3.35 0.52
N ALA A 51 -16.90 2.47 -0.41
CA ALA A 51 -18.23 1.89 -0.49
C ALA A 51 -18.57 1.08 0.78
N GLY A 52 -17.64 0.25 1.25
CA GLY A 52 -17.80 -0.49 2.52
C GLY A 52 -17.87 0.43 3.74
N ILE A 53 -17.01 1.46 3.81
CA ILE A 53 -17.05 2.48 4.87
C ILE A 53 -18.41 3.19 4.88
N SER A 54 -18.97 3.48 3.70
CA SER A 54 -20.28 4.10 3.58
C SER A 54 -21.40 3.25 4.16
N MET A 55 -21.33 1.91 4.04
CA MET A 55 -22.29 1.02 4.70
C MET A 55 -22.10 0.98 6.22
N LEU A 56 -20.87 0.92 6.72
CA LEU A 56 -20.62 1.03 8.16
C LEU A 56 -21.16 2.35 8.74
N ARG A 57 -20.97 3.47 8.02
CA ARG A 57 -21.50 4.78 8.42
C ARG A 57 -23.03 4.83 8.44
N LYS A 58 -23.70 4.02 7.61
CA LYS A 58 -25.16 3.86 7.60
C LYS A 58 -25.68 2.94 8.70
N GLY A 59 -24.81 2.45 9.59
CA GLY A 59 -25.18 1.51 10.66
C GLY A 59 -25.21 0.05 10.22
N GLY A 60 -24.69 -0.27 9.03
CA GLY A 60 -24.52 -1.64 8.57
C GLY A 60 -23.43 -2.37 9.38
N ASN A 61 -23.50 -3.69 9.38
CA ASN A 61 -22.53 -4.54 10.04
C ASN A 61 -21.32 -4.86 9.13
N ALA A 62 -20.41 -5.72 9.60
CA ALA A 62 -19.22 -6.12 8.85
C ALA A 62 -19.57 -6.83 7.51
N VAL A 63 -20.69 -7.54 7.46
CA VAL A 63 -21.19 -8.26 6.27
C VAL A 63 -21.70 -7.27 5.24
N ASP A 64 -22.49 -6.27 5.65
CA ASP A 64 -23.00 -5.22 4.75
C ASP A 64 -21.84 -4.44 4.12
N ALA A 65 -20.82 -4.13 4.92
CA ALA A 65 -19.60 -3.49 4.45
C ALA A 65 -18.83 -4.37 3.45
N ALA A 66 -18.71 -5.67 3.72
CA ALA A 66 -18.06 -6.63 2.83
C ALA A 66 -18.79 -6.76 1.49
N VAL A 67 -20.13 -6.85 1.50
CA VAL A 67 -20.96 -6.93 0.28
C VAL A 67 -20.84 -5.65 -0.55
N ALA A 68 -20.93 -4.48 0.08
CA ALA A 68 -20.75 -3.21 -0.64
C ALA A 68 -19.35 -3.08 -1.25
N THR A 69 -18.32 -3.52 -0.53
CA THR A 69 -16.94 -3.56 -1.04
C THR A 69 -16.81 -4.52 -2.22
N ALA A 70 -17.40 -5.71 -2.14
CA ALA A 70 -17.35 -6.74 -3.19
C ALA A 70 -18.12 -6.31 -4.47
N LEU A 71 -19.24 -5.61 -4.32
CA LEU A 71 -19.97 -5.05 -5.45
C LEU A 71 -19.20 -3.89 -6.09
N ALA A 72 -18.62 -3.00 -5.27
CA ALA A 72 -17.85 -1.87 -5.78
C ALA A 72 -16.57 -2.32 -6.49
N ILE A 73 -15.81 -3.27 -5.92
CA ILE A 73 -14.58 -3.80 -6.53
C ILE A 73 -14.86 -4.48 -7.88
N SER A 74 -16.04 -5.08 -8.06
CA SER A 74 -16.47 -5.64 -9.36
C SER A 74 -16.61 -4.60 -10.47
N VAL A 75 -16.74 -3.31 -10.11
CA VAL A 75 -16.82 -2.19 -11.06
C VAL A 75 -15.46 -1.52 -11.23
N VAL A 76 -14.74 -1.29 -10.13
CA VAL A 76 -13.48 -0.51 -10.15
C VAL A 76 -12.24 -1.37 -10.43
N GLU A 77 -12.33 -2.69 -10.28
CA GLU A 77 -11.30 -3.68 -10.65
C GLU A 77 -11.91 -4.93 -11.34
N PRO A 78 -12.56 -4.76 -12.50
CA PRO A 78 -13.38 -5.79 -13.13
C PRO A 78 -12.60 -7.01 -13.65
N PHE A 79 -11.28 -6.88 -13.82
CA PHE A 79 -10.41 -7.98 -14.25
C PHE A 79 -10.06 -8.94 -13.10
N SER A 80 -10.22 -8.51 -11.84
CA SER A 80 -9.84 -9.27 -10.64
C SER A 80 -11.04 -9.83 -9.88
N ALA A 81 -12.18 -9.15 -9.95
CA ALA A 81 -13.42 -9.55 -9.29
C ALA A 81 -14.63 -9.23 -10.18
N GLY A 82 -15.70 -10.01 -10.06
CA GLY A 82 -16.92 -9.76 -10.83
C GLY A 82 -18.10 -10.63 -10.42
N ILE A 83 -19.31 -10.16 -10.75
CA ILE A 83 -20.59 -10.80 -10.38
C ILE A 83 -20.82 -12.17 -11.05
N GLY A 84 -20.14 -12.44 -12.16
CA GLY A 84 -20.22 -13.73 -12.87
C GLY A 84 -19.26 -14.81 -12.33
N GLY A 85 -18.45 -14.47 -11.32
CA GLY A 85 -17.51 -15.39 -10.69
C GLY A 85 -18.08 -16.03 -9.42
N GLY A 86 -17.25 -16.05 -8.37
CA GLY A 86 -17.61 -16.55 -7.03
C GLY A 86 -16.67 -16.01 -5.96
N GLY A 87 -16.93 -16.35 -4.70
CA GLY A 87 -16.11 -15.90 -3.59
C GLY A 87 -16.40 -16.68 -2.31
N PHE A 88 -15.56 -16.48 -1.30
CA PHE A 88 -15.70 -17.06 0.02
C PHE A 88 -15.75 -15.95 1.06
N LEU A 89 -16.56 -16.15 2.10
CA LEU A 89 -16.61 -15.27 3.27
C LEU A 89 -16.30 -16.09 4.51
N LEU A 90 -15.19 -15.76 5.16
CA LEU A 90 -14.91 -16.23 6.51
C LEU A 90 -15.33 -15.11 7.48
N MET A 91 -16.32 -15.40 8.31
CA MET A 91 -16.87 -14.43 9.25
C MET A 91 -16.64 -14.89 10.68
N HIS A 92 -16.13 -13.98 11.50
CA HIS A 92 -16.14 -14.12 12.94
C HIS A 92 -17.20 -13.17 13.51
N SER A 93 -18.14 -13.73 14.26
CA SER A 93 -19.10 -12.97 15.05
C SER A 93 -18.70 -13.11 16.51
N SER A 94 -18.35 -12.01 17.18
CA SER A 94 -18.18 -12.02 18.63
C SER A 94 -19.56 -11.92 19.27
N SER A 95 -20.01 -13.02 19.88
CA SER A 95 -21.21 -13.04 20.73
C SER A 95 -21.09 -12.08 21.91
#